data_AF-A0A939WXT7-F1
#
_entry.id   AF-A0A939WXT7-F1
#
_cell.length_a   1.000
_cell.length_b   1.000
_cell.length_c   1.000
_cell.angle_alpha   90.00
_cell.angle_beta   90.00
_cell.angle_gamma   90.00
#
_symmetry.space_group_name_H-M   'P 1'
#
loop_
_entity.id
_entity.type
_entity.pdbx_description
1 polymer ?
#
loop_
_entity_poly.entity_id
_entity_poly.type
_entity_poly.pdbx_seq_one_letter_code
_entity_poly.pdbx_strand_id
1 'polypeptide(L)'
;MSKIFTLTKIANFITKYGIQNTNIRKDINYIYVIDVDGNVNLSNKNLTDPDMTAKFGKVTGNFECKNNELTSLDFAPEFVGGVFDCSSNNINNFDNIPIKHVDGNFYAYGADPDKLSKLKGIVKGEIYPSH
;
A
#
# COMPACT_ATOMS: atom_id res chain seq x y z
N MET A 1 21.11 13.10 -1.34
CA MET A 1 20.77 12.57 0.01
C MET A 1 21.51 11.24 0.18
N SER A 2 22.20 10.99 1.31
CA SER A 2 23.07 9.81 1.44
C SER A 2 22.29 8.50 1.62
N LYS A 3 22.82 7.38 1.11
CA LYS A 3 22.21 6.04 1.19
C LYS A 3 21.85 5.61 2.63
N ILE A 4 22.69 6.00 3.59
CA ILE A 4 22.53 5.70 5.03
C ILE A 4 21.27 6.40 5.57
N PHE A 5 21.07 7.67 5.22
CA PHE A 5 19.93 8.46 5.70
C PHE A 5 18.58 7.90 5.27
N THR A 6 18.49 7.35 4.05
CA THR A 6 17.26 6.72 3.55
C THR A 6 16.92 5.44 4.31
N LEU A 7 17.90 4.57 4.60
CA LEU A 7 17.65 3.34 5.36
C LEU A 7 17.22 3.62 6.80
N THR A 8 17.81 4.63 7.45
CA THR A 8 17.38 5.07 8.79
C THR A 8 15.93 5.53 8.78
N LYS A 9 15.50 6.30 7.76
CA LYS A 9 14.10 6.72 7.63
C LYS A 9 13.14 5.54 7.48
N ILE A 10 13.50 4.54 6.68
CA ILE A 10 12.69 3.34 6.48
C ILE A 10 12.59 2.53 7.77
N ALA A 11 13.70 2.32 8.47
CA ALA A 11 13.71 1.60 9.75
C ALA A 11 12.85 2.31 10.82
N ASN A 12 12.94 3.64 10.88
CA ASN A 12 12.11 4.44 11.77
C ASN A 12 10.62 4.35 11.41
N PHE A 13 10.28 4.37 10.12
CA PHE A 13 8.91 4.20 9.64
C PHE A 13 8.33 2.83 10.06
N ILE A 14 9.08 1.75 9.79
CA ILE A 14 8.71 0.37 10.17
C ILE A 14 8.45 0.29 11.68
N THR A 15 9.36 0.85 12.48
CA THR A 15 9.26 0.81 13.95
C THR A 15 8.09 1.66 14.46
N LYS A 16 7.93 2.89 13.94
CA LYS A 16 6.86 3.83 14.34
C LYS A 16 5.47 3.23 14.13
N TYR A 17 5.28 2.50 13.04
CA TYR A 17 3.99 1.89 12.70
C TYR A 17 3.88 0.42 13.07
N GLY A 18 4.87 -0.14 13.78
CA GLY A 18 4.82 -1.51 14.29
C GLY A 18 4.76 -2.59 13.20
N ILE A 19 5.38 -2.35 12.05
CA ILE A 19 5.40 -3.30 10.95
C ILE A 19 6.43 -4.40 11.27
N GLN A 20 5.98 -5.65 11.34
CA GLN A 20 6.81 -6.80 11.74
C GLN A 20 7.15 -7.68 10.53
N ASN A 21 8.08 -8.63 10.71
CA ASN A 21 8.46 -9.62 9.70
C ASN A 21 8.81 -8.99 8.34
N THR A 22 9.62 -7.93 8.38
CA THR A 22 9.98 -7.16 7.18
C THR A 22 11.29 -7.65 6.55
N ASN A 23 11.34 -7.63 5.23
CA ASN A 23 12.55 -7.76 4.44
C ASN A 23 12.69 -6.53 3.55
N ILE A 24 13.79 -5.79 3.71
CA ILE A 24 14.07 -4.58 2.93
C ILE A 24 15.02 -4.96 1.79
N ARG A 25 14.56 -4.79 0.55
CA ARG A 25 15.37 -5.00 -0.66
C ARG A 25 15.35 -3.78 -1.55
N LYS A 26 16.01 -3.89 -2.70
CA LYS A 26 15.91 -2.92 -3.78
C LYS A 26 15.27 -3.55 -5.01
N ASP A 27 14.49 -2.78 -5.74
CA ASP A 27 14.05 -3.16 -7.08
C ASP A 27 15.16 -2.92 -8.12
N ILE A 28 14.86 -3.21 -9.38
CA ILE A 28 15.78 -3.02 -10.51
C ILE A 28 16.19 -1.55 -10.73
N ASN A 29 15.41 -0.60 -10.21
CA ASN A 29 15.67 0.83 -10.28
C ASN A 29 16.39 1.35 -9.02
N TYR A 30 16.89 0.44 -8.18
CA TYR A 30 17.55 0.73 -6.91
C TYR A 30 16.69 1.47 -5.87
N ILE A 31 15.36 1.42 -6.03
CA ILE A 31 14.38 1.95 -5.08
C ILE A 31 14.18 0.94 -3.95
N TYR A 32 14.10 1.42 -2.71
CA TYR A 32 13.85 0.55 -1.57
C TYR A 32 12.41 0.02 -1.57
N VAL A 33 12.27 -1.28 -1.33
CA VAL A 33 11.00 -2.00 -1.26
C VAL A 33 10.95 -2.80 0.04
N ILE A 34 9.82 -2.70 0.73
CA ILE A 34 9.53 -3.43 1.96
C ILE A 34 8.62 -4.62 1.61
N ASP A 35 9.16 -5.84 1.68
CA ASP A 35 8.33 -7.05 1.70
C ASP A 35 7.96 -7.37 3.16
N VAL A 36 6.76 -7.89 3.39
CA VAL A 36 6.19 -8.17 4.71
C VAL A 36 5.58 -9.56 4.72
N ASP A 37 6.07 -10.42 5.62
CA ASP A 37 5.41 -11.70 5.92
C ASP A 37 4.40 -11.54 7.07
N GLY A 38 3.22 -11.06 6.72
CA GLY A 38 2.13 -10.77 7.64
C GLY A 38 1.27 -9.61 7.19
N ASN A 39 0.58 -9.00 8.15
CA ASN A 39 -0.32 -7.87 7.92
C ASN A 39 0.42 -6.54 8.05
N VAL A 40 -0.02 -5.56 7.26
CA VAL A 40 0.38 -4.15 7.40
C VAL A 40 -0.85 -3.33 7.74
N ASN A 41 -0.84 -2.65 8.90
CA ASN A 41 -1.90 -1.73 9.30
C ASN A 41 -1.35 -0.32 9.48
N LEU A 42 -1.68 0.53 8.52
CA LEU A 42 -1.38 1.96 8.46
C LEU A 42 -2.65 2.82 8.61
N SER A 43 -3.75 2.24 9.09
CA SER A 43 -5.03 2.93 9.16
C SER A 43 -5.08 3.98 10.29
N ASN A 44 -5.76 5.10 10.06
CA ASN A 44 -5.97 6.18 11.05
C ASN A 44 -4.67 6.78 11.60
N LYS A 45 -3.71 7.09 10.73
CA LYS A 45 -2.38 7.59 11.11
C LYS A 45 -2.11 9.01 10.62
N ASN A 46 -3.10 9.67 10.02
CA ASN A 46 -2.99 10.99 9.37
C ASN A 46 -1.83 11.01 8.37
N LEU A 47 -1.67 9.92 7.60
CA LEU A 47 -0.59 9.80 6.62
C LEU A 47 -0.89 10.62 5.37
N THR A 48 0.15 11.24 4.85
CA THR A 48 0.18 11.91 3.54
C THR A 48 1.21 11.22 2.63
N ASP A 49 1.15 11.44 1.32
CA ASP A 49 2.09 10.81 0.37
C ASP A 49 3.58 11.00 0.75
N PRO A 50 4.04 12.17 1.25
CA PRO A 50 5.41 12.36 1.74
C PRO A 50 5.82 11.52 2.95
N ASP A 51 4.87 11.02 3.75
CA ASP A 51 5.18 10.14 4.90
C ASP A 51 5.59 8.74 4.47
N MET A 52 5.28 8.35 3.22
CA MET A 52 5.61 7.04 2.68
C MET A 52 7.09 6.98 2.27
N THR A 53 7.90 6.46 3.18
CA THR A 53 9.37 6.44 3.05
C THR A 53 9.93 5.42 2.05
N ALA A 54 9.12 4.43 1.67
CA ALA A 54 9.43 3.39 0.69
C ALA A 54 8.15 2.78 0.13
N LYS A 55 8.30 1.99 -0.94
CA LYS A 55 7.21 1.18 -1.50
C LYS A 55 7.11 -0.15 -0.76
N PHE A 56 5.92 -0.74 -0.77
CA PHE A 56 5.72 -2.12 -0.38
C PHE A 56 5.83 -3.02 -1.62
N GLY A 57 6.38 -4.22 -1.42
CA GLY A 57 6.48 -5.23 -2.46
C GLY A 57 5.41 -6.28 -2.23
N LYS A 58 5.84 -7.44 -1.71
CA LYS A 58 4.94 -8.52 -1.33
C LYS A 58 4.48 -8.37 0.12
N VAL A 59 3.17 -8.44 0.35
CA VAL A 59 2.55 -8.53 1.66
C VAL A 59 1.72 -9.82 1.70
N THR A 60 2.09 -10.78 2.55
CA THR A 60 1.40 -12.09 2.57
C THR A 60 0.04 -12.06 3.25
N GLY A 61 -0.21 -11.07 4.11
CA GLY A 61 -1.50 -10.85 4.77
C GLY A 61 -2.29 -9.67 4.20
N ASN A 62 -3.03 -9.00 5.07
CA ASN A 62 -3.81 -7.80 4.74
C ASN A 62 -2.91 -6.56 4.63
N PHE A 63 -3.30 -5.65 3.75
CA PHE A 63 -2.73 -4.31 3.65
C PHE A 63 -3.82 -3.26 3.86
N GLU A 64 -3.81 -2.59 5.01
CA GLU A 64 -4.83 -1.63 5.41
C GLU A 64 -4.22 -0.24 5.57
N CYS A 65 -4.63 0.73 4.75
CA CYS A 65 -4.22 2.13 4.81
C CYS A 65 -5.41 3.11 4.84
N LYS A 66 -6.58 2.66 5.28
CA LYS A 66 -7.80 3.47 5.31
C LYS A 66 -7.74 4.63 6.31
N ASN A 67 -8.61 5.62 6.11
CA ASN A 67 -8.73 6.81 6.97
C ASN A 67 -7.40 7.56 7.11
N ASN A 68 -6.83 7.97 5.98
CA ASN A 68 -5.66 8.85 5.92
C ASN A 68 -5.92 9.96 4.88
N GLU A 69 -4.90 10.79 4.62
CA GLU A 69 -4.97 11.90 3.67
C GLU A 69 -4.18 11.59 2.39
N LEU A 70 -4.01 10.30 2.06
CA LEU A 70 -3.24 9.87 0.89
C LEU A 70 -3.94 10.28 -0.40
N THR A 71 -3.15 10.73 -1.38
CA THR A 71 -3.66 11.12 -2.71
C THR A 71 -3.29 10.12 -3.81
N SER A 72 -2.36 9.21 -3.53
CA SER A 72 -1.90 8.18 -4.46
C SER A 72 -1.68 6.83 -3.76
N LEU A 73 -1.47 5.79 -4.57
CA LEU A 73 -1.09 4.44 -4.13
C LEU A 73 0.30 4.05 -4.65
N ASP A 74 1.19 5.01 -4.92
CA ASP A 74 2.53 4.76 -5.48
C ASP A 74 3.42 3.89 -4.58
N PHE A 75 3.10 3.88 -3.28
CA PHE A 75 3.76 3.07 -2.27
C PHE A 75 3.14 1.67 -2.11
N ALA A 76 1.96 1.43 -2.68
CA ALA A 76 1.17 0.24 -2.40
C ALA A 76 1.91 -1.05 -2.82
N PRO A 77 1.62 -2.18 -2.17
CA PRO A 77 2.20 -3.47 -2.53
C PRO A 77 1.86 -3.91 -3.96
N GLU A 78 2.78 -4.63 -4.59
CA GLU A 78 2.53 -5.32 -5.86
C GLU A 78 1.64 -6.56 -5.66
N PHE A 79 1.77 -7.22 -4.49
CA PHE A 79 1.03 -8.43 -4.14
C PHE A 79 0.49 -8.34 -2.71
N VAL A 80 -0.79 -8.65 -2.56
CA VAL A 80 -1.46 -8.79 -1.25
C VAL A 80 -2.14 -10.16 -1.16
N GLY A 81 -1.71 -10.97 -0.19
CA GLY A 81 -2.28 -12.31 0.04
C GLY A 81 -3.62 -12.31 0.79
N GLY A 82 -3.99 -11.17 1.39
CA GLY A 82 -5.28 -10.96 2.04
C GLY A 82 -6.09 -9.82 1.42
N VAL A 83 -6.71 -9.03 2.28
CA VAL A 83 -7.51 -7.86 1.92
C VAL A 83 -6.62 -6.65 1.64
N PHE A 84 -7.00 -5.84 0.66
CA PHE A 84 -6.47 -4.48 0.46
C PHE A 84 -7.55 -3.46 0.82
N ASP A 85 -7.28 -2.56 1.77
CA ASP A 85 -8.23 -1.50 2.16
C ASP A 85 -7.57 -0.12 2.15
N CYS A 86 -7.90 0.70 1.15
CA CYS A 86 -7.50 2.12 1.05
C CYS A 86 -8.68 3.09 1.19
N SER A 87 -9.79 2.64 1.76
CA SER A 87 -11.01 3.43 1.93
C SER A 87 -10.75 4.76 2.64
N SER A 88 -11.57 5.76 2.36
CA SER A 88 -11.52 7.05 3.08
C SER A 88 -10.13 7.71 3.01
N ASN A 89 -9.59 7.78 1.79
CA ASN A 89 -8.43 8.58 1.40
C ASN A 89 -8.85 9.54 0.27
N ASN A 90 -7.97 10.46 -0.11
CA ASN A 90 -8.19 11.43 -1.19
C ASN A 90 -7.68 10.91 -2.56
N ILE A 91 -7.73 9.60 -2.78
CA ILE A 91 -7.22 8.95 -4.00
C ILE A 91 -8.20 9.21 -5.14
N ASN A 92 -7.77 10.03 -6.10
CA ASN A 92 -8.58 10.41 -7.25
C ASN A 92 -8.21 9.66 -8.53
N ASN A 93 -7.17 8.82 -8.50
CA ASN A 93 -6.68 8.11 -9.66
C ASN A 93 -6.19 6.71 -9.29
N PHE A 94 -6.68 5.71 -10.02
CA PHE A 94 -6.25 4.31 -9.91
C PHE A 94 -5.56 3.84 -11.21
N ASP A 95 -5.29 4.75 -12.14
CA ASP A 95 -4.46 4.50 -13.30
C ASP A 95 -3.00 4.36 -12.88
N ASN A 96 -2.39 3.24 -13.25
CA ASN A 96 -0.97 2.93 -13.03
C ASN A 96 -0.57 2.68 -11.56
N ILE A 97 -1.49 2.17 -10.74
CA ILE A 97 -1.13 1.69 -9.40
C ILE A 97 -0.23 0.44 -9.47
N PRO A 98 0.67 0.22 -8.49
CA PRO A 98 1.63 -0.88 -8.52
C PRO A 98 1.00 -2.26 -8.30
N ILE A 99 -0.26 -2.31 -7.85
CA ILE A 99 -0.96 -3.54 -7.50
C ILE A 99 -1.14 -4.42 -8.73
N LYS A 100 -0.63 -5.65 -8.65
CA LYS A 100 -0.76 -6.66 -9.71
C LYS A 100 -1.62 -7.84 -9.27
N HIS A 101 -1.78 -8.04 -7.97
CA HIS A 101 -2.54 -9.17 -7.44
C HIS A 101 -3.04 -8.92 -6.01
N VAL A 102 -4.32 -9.23 -5.78
CA VAL A 102 -4.95 -9.27 -4.45
C VAL A 102 -5.76 -10.56 -4.33
N ASP A 103 -5.41 -11.43 -3.38
CA ASP A 103 -6.13 -12.70 -3.17
C ASP A 103 -7.50 -12.50 -2.51
N GLY A 104 -7.65 -11.48 -1.66
CA GLY A 104 -8.89 -11.14 -0.98
C GLY A 104 -9.70 -10.03 -1.65
N ASN A 105 -10.51 -9.35 -0.83
CA ASN A 105 -11.33 -8.21 -1.25
C ASN A 105 -10.50 -6.94 -1.37
N PHE A 106 -11.00 -6.01 -2.20
CA PHE A 106 -10.45 -4.68 -2.36
C PHE A 106 -11.47 -3.61 -1.93
N TYR A 107 -11.16 -2.87 -0.87
CA TYR A 107 -12.01 -1.80 -0.34
C TYR A 107 -11.43 -0.43 -0.71
N ALA A 108 -12.23 0.35 -1.42
CA ALA A 108 -11.90 1.72 -1.81
C ALA A 108 -13.12 2.62 -1.64
N TYR A 109 -13.74 2.59 -0.45
CA TYR A 109 -14.93 3.40 -0.18
C TYR A 109 -14.65 4.90 -0.35
N GLY A 110 -15.46 5.54 -1.18
CA GLY A 110 -15.31 6.96 -1.55
C GLY A 110 -14.52 7.19 -2.84
N ALA A 111 -14.00 6.13 -3.47
CA ALA A 111 -13.46 6.21 -4.81
C ALA A 111 -14.59 6.26 -5.86
N ASP A 112 -14.29 6.89 -6.99
CA ASP A 112 -15.13 6.83 -8.18
C ASP A 112 -15.11 5.39 -8.76
N PRO A 113 -16.27 4.68 -8.81
CA PRO A 113 -16.33 3.29 -9.27
C PRO A 113 -15.75 3.09 -10.68
N ASP A 114 -15.89 4.07 -11.57
CA ASP A 114 -15.41 3.96 -12.96
C ASP A 114 -13.89 3.86 -13.02
N LYS A 115 -13.19 4.41 -12.02
CA LYS A 115 -11.74 4.36 -11.89
C LYS A 115 -11.23 3.00 -11.40
N LEU A 116 -12.08 2.14 -10.85
CA LEU A 116 -11.68 0.81 -10.34
C LEU A 116 -11.76 -0.29 -11.40
N SER A 117 -12.19 0.02 -12.63
CA SER A 117 -12.38 -0.96 -13.71
C SER A 117 -11.14 -1.82 -14.00
N LYS A 118 -9.93 -1.27 -13.86
CA LYS A 118 -8.64 -1.96 -14.07
C LYS A 118 -8.31 -3.01 -13.00
N LEU A 119 -8.96 -2.94 -11.83
CA LEU A 119 -8.74 -3.90 -10.74
C LEU A 119 -9.44 -5.22 -11.00
N LYS A 120 -10.36 -5.27 -11.97
CA LYS A 120 -10.99 -6.51 -12.42
C LYS A 120 -9.92 -7.45 -12.98
N GLY A 121 -9.84 -8.66 -12.42
CA GLY A 121 -8.83 -9.66 -12.79
C GLY A 121 -7.49 -9.53 -12.04
N ILE A 122 -7.24 -8.39 -11.37
CA ILE A 122 -6.15 -8.22 -10.40
C ILE A 122 -6.62 -8.68 -9.01
N VAL A 123 -7.85 -8.33 -8.66
CA VAL A 123 -8.50 -8.70 -7.40
C VAL A 123 -9.28 -10.00 -7.62
N LYS A 124 -8.99 -11.03 -6.81
CA LYS A 124 -9.72 -12.30 -6.84
C LYS A 124 -11.05 -12.24 -6.07
N GLY A 125 -11.10 -11.46 -5.01
CA GLY A 125 -12.32 -11.18 -4.26
C GLY A 125 -13.16 -10.09 -4.90
N GLU A 126 -14.06 -9.52 -4.09
CA GLU A 126 -14.95 -8.44 -4.51
C GLU A 126 -14.26 -7.07 -4.39
N ILE A 127 -14.68 -6.13 -5.24
CA ILE A 127 -14.21 -4.72 -5.22
C ILE A 127 -15.36 -3.84 -4.72
N TYR A 128 -15.10 -3.09 -3.67
CA TYR A 128 -16.09 -2.25 -2.98
C TYR A 128 -15.77 -0.75 -3.11
N PRO A 129 -16.38 -0.03 -4.09
CA PRO A 129 -16.18 1.42 -4.26
C PRO A 129 -17.01 2.28 -3.30
N SER A 130 -18.09 1.74 -2.75
CA SER A 130 -19.02 2.45 -1.87
C SER A 130 -19.58 1.50 -0.79
N HIS A 131 -19.94 2.06 0.36
CA HIS A 131 -20.63 1.34 1.44
C HIS A 131 -22.01 0.83 0.98
#